data_AF-A0A1Z8XMD7-F1
#
_entry.id   AF-A0A1Z8XMD7-F1
#
_cell.length_a   1.000
_cell.length_b   1.000
_cell.length_c   1.000
_cell.angle_alpha   90.00
_cell.angle_beta   90.00
_cell.angle_gamma   90.00
#
_symmetry.space_group_name_H-M   'P 1'
#
loop_
_entity.id
_entity.type
_entity.pdbx_description
1 polymer ?
#
loop_
_entity_poly.entity_id
_entity_poly.type
_entity_poly.pdbx_seq_one_letter_code
_entity_poly.pdbx_strand_id
1 'polypeptide(L)'
;MKRILFNVFFLLLIQLFLGMLLADESDANDNASKVSSIISNASFEEGQDDNAEDWVFTNTQPPLRSDSDANTGSYSAYVKLENIGKTPSEAHILKTIEGNILSALNYEFTFFVKQIKQGTGGYIQQYLIEWFNEDEQKVEGTGFKKFSGKLGEWKEIVVPDVEIPENVRSVKLLFRFVTGAIEGGSGEVFIDDINFRADDSVDALISAINRKVDQAQFDVALELIDSFLTLYPRESKSDGVRVLKSRLKKFQNLDENAE
;
A
#
# COMPACT_ATOMS: atom_id res chain seq x y z
N MET A 1 3.67 -43.24 59.63
CA MET A 1 3.10 -41.94 59.22
C MET A 1 4.08 -41.25 58.27
N LYS A 2 3.55 -40.72 57.15
CA LYS A 2 4.11 -39.75 56.17
C LYS A 2 5.11 -38.73 56.79
N ARG A 3 6.11 -38.11 56.16
CA ARG A 3 6.58 -37.79 54.77
C ARG A 3 8.04 -37.26 54.94
N ILE A 4 9.05 -37.70 54.19
CA ILE A 4 9.56 -37.20 52.88
C ILE A 4 10.07 -35.74 52.86
N LEU A 5 11.40 -35.65 52.74
CA LEU A 5 12.34 -34.68 52.11
C LEU A 5 11.82 -33.39 51.42
N PHE A 6 12.53 -32.26 51.61
CA PHE A 6 13.46 -31.63 50.62
C PHE A 6 14.08 -30.34 51.22
N ASN A 7 15.37 -30.30 51.58
CA ASN A 7 16.59 -30.02 50.80
C ASN A 7 16.88 -28.52 50.50
N VAL A 8 17.91 -28.02 51.17
CA VAL A 8 19.03 -27.19 50.65
C VAL A 8 18.69 -26.17 49.55
N PHE A 9 18.56 -24.89 49.90
CA PHE A 9 18.98 -23.74 49.07
C PHE A 9 18.94 -22.45 49.91
N PHE A 10 19.96 -22.23 50.74
CA PHE A 10 20.14 -20.98 51.50
C PHE A 10 21.55 -20.47 51.28
N LEU A 11 21.81 -20.03 50.04
CA LEU A 11 23.05 -19.36 49.62
C LEU A 11 22.79 -18.74 48.23
N LEU A 12 22.08 -17.61 48.20
CA LEU A 12 22.17 -16.52 47.21
C LEU A 12 21.02 -15.49 47.43
N LEU A 13 20.90 -14.98 48.64
CA LEU A 13 20.18 -13.74 48.91
C LEU A 13 21.19 -12.78 49.53
N ILE A 14 21.26 -11.54 49.05
CA ILE A 14 22.31 -10.52 49.26
C ILE A 14 23.37 -10.47 48.14
N GLN A 15 22.89 -10.38 46.89
CA GLN A 15 23.45 -9.44 45.89
C GLN A 15 22.35 -8.62 45.18
N LEU A 16 21.11 -8.63 45.70
CA LEU A 16 20.14 -7.58 45.38
C LEU A 16 20.51 -6.33 46.18
N PHE A 17 20.53 -5.17 45.53
CA PHE A 17 20.89 -3.84 46.03
C PHE A 17 22.38 -3.44 45.98
N LEU A 18 23.00 -3.46 44.80
CA LEU A 18 23.81 -2.33 44.29
C LEU A 18 24.16 -2.51 42.81
N GLY A 19 23.13 -2.46 41.94
CA GLY A 19 23.29 -2.42 40.48
C GLY A 19 22.27 -1.49 39.82
N MET A 20 21.58 -0.65 40.61
CA MET A 20 20.80 0.47 40.09
C MET A 20 21.75 1.64 39.89
N LEU A 21 22.42 1.67 38.74
CA LEU A 21 22.78 2.86 37.95
C LEU A 21 23.62 2.33 36.77
N LEU A 22 23.18 2.64 35.55
CA LEU A 22 23.75 2.25 34.24
C LEU A 22 23.25 0.92 33.66
N ALA A 23 21.99 0.93 33.22
CA ALA A 23 21.52 0.28 31.99
C ALA A 23 20.02 0.56 31.87
N ASP A 24 19.68 1.71 31.28
CA ASP A 24 18.40 1.84 30.61
C ASP A 24 18.72 2.20 29.16
N GLU A 25 19.35 1.23 28.50
CA GLU A 25 19.28 1.08 27.06
C GLU A 25 17.85 0.58 26.83
N SER A 26 16.93 1.52 26.63
CA SER A 26 15.60 1.19 26.20
C SER A 26 15.71 0.67 24.77
N ASP A 27 15.97 -0.63 24.63
CA ASP A 27 15.44 -1.43 23.53
C ASP A 27 13.91 -1.38 23.66
N ALA A 28 13.36 -0.23 23.26
CA ALA A 28 11.97 -0.12 22.93
C ALA A 28 11.76 -1.11 21.79
N ASN A 29 11.05 -2.18 22.12
CA ASN A 29 10.41 -3.13 21.23
C ASN A 29 9.80 -2.41 20.01
N ASP A 30 10.60 -2.23 18.95
CA ASP A 30 10.22 -1.57 17.70
C ASP A 30 9.48 -2.56 16.79
N ASN A 31 8.58 -3.34 17.40
CA ASN A 31 7.59 -4.15 16.72
C ASN A 31 6.38 -3.26 16.33
N ALA A 32 6.65 -1.98 16.05
CA ALA A 32 5.70 -1.12 15.37
C ALA A 32 5.45 -1.75 14.00
N SER A 33 4.19 -1.95 13.65
CA SER A 33 3.78 -2.29 12.30
C SER A 33 4.50 -1.35 11.34
N LYS A 34 5.49 -1.87 10.63
CA LYS A 34 6.02 -1.17 9.47
C LYS A 34 4.90 -1.32 8.45
N VAL A 35 4.27 -0.21 8.16
CA VAL A 35 3.32 -0.08 7.06
C VAL A 35 4.09 0.70 6.01
N SER A 36 4.58 0.02 4.98
CA SER A 36 5.33 0.68 3.92
C SER A 36 4.39 1.19 2.81
N SER A 37 4.62 2.45 2.39
CA SER A 37 4.00 2.97 1.16
C SER A 37 4.62 2.27 -0.04
N ILE A 38 3.80 1.73 -0.93
CA ILE A 38 4.25 1.13 -2.19
C ILE A 38 4.20 2.14 -3.35
N ILE A 39 3.72 3.36 -3.10
CA ILE A 39 3.56 4.41 -4.09
C ILE A 39 4.58 5.53 -3.88
N SER A 40 5.24 5.94 -4.96
CA SER A 40 6.13 7.11 -5.02
C SER A 40 5.36 8.39 -5.40
N ASN A 41 5.89 9.54 -4.95
CA ASN A 41 5.36 10.87 -5.23
C ASN A 41 3.84 10.98 -4.96
N ALA A 42 3.38 10.37 -3.87
CA ALA A 42 1.97 10.28 -3.46
C ALA A 42 1.26 11.63 -3.31
N SER A 43 2.02 12.65 -2.91
CA SER A 43 1.56 14.03 -2.64
C SER A 43 2.03 15.02 -3.72
N PHE A 44 2.47 14.53 -4.88
CA PHE A 44 2.83 15.36 -6.04
C PHE A 44 3.95 16.42 -5.82
N GLU A 45 4.75 16.28 -4.76
CA GLU A 45 5.82 17.24 -4.45
C GLU A 45 6.95 17.21 -5.48
N GLU A 46 7.19 16.05 -6.10
CA GLU A 46 8.21 15.87 -7.14
C GLU A 46 7.61 16.16 -8.53
N GLY A 47 8.30 16.96 -9.32
CA GLY A 47 7.81 17.40 -10.62
C GLY A 47 8.37 18.76 -11.04
N GLN A 48 8.00 19.19 -12.25
CA GLN A 48 8.41 20.45 -12.83
C GLN A 48 7.21 21.12 -13.49
N ASP A 49 6.97 22.38 -13.11
CA ASP A 49 5.80 23.15 -13.54
C ASP A 49 4.51 22.35 -13.31
N ASP A 50 3.65 22.25 -14.33
CA ASP A 50 2.37 21.54 -14.30
C ASP A 50 2.50 20.01 -14.35
N ASN A 51 3.71 19.46 -14.44
CA ASN A 51 3.95 18.01 -14.54
C ASN A 51 4.40 17.44 -13.19
N ALA A 52 3.70 16.42 -12.70
CA ALA A 52 4.13 15.61 -11.56
C ALA A 52 5.00 14.43 -12.04
N GLU A 53 6.16 14.24 -11.42
CA GLU A 53 7.06 13.12 -11.73
C GLU A 53 6.38 11.78 -11.40
N ASP A 54 6.63 10.77 -12.23
CA ASP A 54 6.01 9.43 -12.18
C ASP A 54 4.47 9.37 -12.25
N TRP A 55 3.79 10.48 -12.56
CA TRP A 55 2.34 10.52 -12.79
C TRP A 55 2.05 10.90 -14.24
N VAL A 56 0.98 10.33 -14.80
CA VAL A 56 0.52 10.68 -16.14
C VAL A 56 -0.78 11.46 -16.05
N PHE A 57 -0.74 12.73 -16.49
CA PHE A 57 -1.90 13.60 -16.64
C PHE A 57 -2.30 13.66 -18.11
N THR A 58 -3.56 13.31 -18.44
CA THR A 58 -3.97 13.15 -19.85
C THR A 58 -5.48 13.35 -20.10
N ASN A 59 -5.91 13.17 -21.35
CA ASN A 59 -7.20 13.46 -22.00
C ASN A 59 -7.40 14.92 -22.43
N THR A 60 -8.64 15.26 -22.78
CA THR A 60 -9.03 16.52 -23.44
C THR A 60 -8.70 17.78 -22.65
N GLN A 61 -8.78 17.71 -21.32
CA GLN A 61 -8.42 18.78 -20.40
C GLN A 61 -7.64 18.13 -19.25
N PRO A 62 -6.34 17.85 -19.44
CA PRO A 62 -5.56 17.08 -18.48
C PRO A 62 -5.43 17.82 -17.14
N PRO A 63 -5.24 17.07 -16.03
CA PRO A 63 -4.85 17.66 -14.76
C PRO A 63 -3.53 18.43 -14.84
N LEU A 64 -3.28 19.28 -13.86
CA LEU A 64 -2.01 19.99 -13.68
C LEU A 64 -1.53 19.79 -12.25
N ARG A 65 -0.21 19.69 -12.06
CA ARG A 65 0.40 19.81 -10.73
C ARG A 65 0.33 21.27 -10.32
N SER A 66 -0.25 21.57 -9.16
CA SER A 66 -0.57 22.94 -8.75
C SER A 66 -0.08 23.22 -7.35
N ASP A 67 0.47 24.43 -7.15
CA ASP A 67 0.83 25.00 -5.84
C ASP A 67 -0.24 25.91 -5.25
N SER A 68 -1.43 25.96 -5.88
CA SER A 68 -2.50 26.88 -5.47
C SER A 68 -3.25 26.41 -4.23
N ASP A 69 -3.25 25.10 -3.96
CA ASP A 69 -3.87 24.45 -2.81
C ASP A 69 -3.30 23.03 -2.67
N ALA A 70 -3.09 22.57 -1.43
CA ALA A 70 -2.61 21.23 -1.13
C ALA A 70 -3.18 20.75 0.21
N ASN A 71 -3.30 19.44 0.40
CA ASN A 71 -3.70 18.86 1.68
C ASN A 71 -2.50 18.79 2.63
N THR A 72 -1.35 18.34 2.10
CA THR A 72 -0.05 18.44 2.76
C THR A 72 1.00 18.93 1.77
N GLY A 73 2.17 19.33 2.26
CA GLY A 73 3.22 19.83 1.38
C GLY A 73 2.87 21.16 0.70
N SER A 74 3.28 21.29 -0.56
CA SER A 74 3.12 22.50 -1.37
C SER A 74 2.34 22.26 -2.66
N TYR A 75 2.19 21.01 -3.10
CA TYR A 75 1.62 20.67 -4.41
C TYR A 75 0.48 19.68 -4.29
N SER A 76 -0.44 19.73 -5.25
CA SER A 76 -1.47 18.71 -5.46
C SER A 76 -1.82 18.57 -6.94
N ALA A 77 -2.62 17.56 -7.29
CA ALA A 77 -3.16 17.43 -8.64
C ALA A 77 -4.47 18.21 -8.77
N TYR A 78 -4.49 19.21 -9.65
CA TYR A 78 -5.64 20.07 -9.93
C TYR A 78 -6.33 19.67 -11.22
N VAL A 79 -7.65 19.52 -11.17
CA VAL A 79 -8.49 19.21 -12.32
C VAL A 79 -9.57 20.26 -12.48
N LYS A 80 -9.63 20.84 -13.69
CA LYS A 80 -10.68 21.76 -14.09
C LYS A 80 -11.27 21.33 -15.43
N LEU A 81 -12.55 20.98 -15.41
CA LEU A 81 -13.31 20.61 -16.59
C LEU A 81 -14.35 21.67 -16.94
N GLU A 82 -14.44 22.02 -18.20
CA GLU A 82 -15.50 22.88 -18.74
C GLU A 82 -15.79 22.55 -20.21
N ASN A 83 -17.06 22.25 -20.50
CA ASN A 83 -17.52 21.96 -21.84
C ASN A 83 -17.62 23.21 -22.70
N ILE A 84 -16.98 23.17 -23.87
CA ILE A 84 -17.21 24.12 -24.95
C ILE A 84 -18.37 23.59 -25.80
N GLY A 85 -19.52 24.27 -25.73
CA GLY A 85 -20.76 23.76 -26.31
C GLY A 85 -21.17 22.43 -25.66
N LYS A 86 -21.68 21.48 -26.43
CA LYS A 86 -22.12 20.17 -25.93
C LYS A 86 -21.03 19.08 -25.95
N THR A 87 -19.77 19.45 -26.16
CA THR A 87 -18.66 18.49 -26.19
C THR A 87 -18.25 18.13 -24.77
N PRO A 88 -18.35 16.85 -24.35
CA PRO A 88 -17.84 16.40 -23.06
C PRO A 88 -16.34 16.66 -22.91
N SER A 89 -15.93 16.90 -21.68
CA SER A 89 -14.53 17.05 -21.28
C SER A 89 -14.16 15.96 -20.28
N GLU A 90 -12.91 15.55 -20.32
CA GLU A 90 -12.36 14.45 -19.56
C GLU A 90 -10.90 14.72 -19.17
N ALA A 91 -10.56 14.31 -17.96
CA ALA A 91 -9.23 14.37 -17.35
C ALA A 91 -8.92 13.02 -16.70
N HIS A 92 -7.71 12.50 -16.88
CA HIS A 92 -7.21 11.34 -16.13
C HIS A 92 -5.92 11.67 -15.38
N ILE A 93 -5.81 11.11 -14.18
CA ILE A 93 -4.57 10.96 -13.40
C ILE A 93 -4.25 9.48 -13.34
N LEU A 94 -3.09 9.06 -13.86
CA LEU A 94 -2.67 7.66 -13.86
C LEU A 94 -1.34 7.47 -13.14
N LYS A 95 -1.25 6.33 -12.43
CA LYS A 95 -0.01 5.81 -11.85
C LYS A 95 0.06 4.32 -12.11
N THR A 96 1.20 3.86 -12.59
CA THR A 96 1.57 2.44 -12.54
C THR A 96 2.55 2.28 -11.40
N ILE A 97 2.26 1.35 -10.50
CA ILE A 97 3.16 0.94 -9.43
C ILE A 97 3.68 -0.43 -9.83
N GLU A 98 4.99 -0.51 -10.03
CA GLU A 98 5.69 -1.75 -10.39
C GLU A 98 6.42 -2.32 -9.18
N GLY A 99 6.53 -3.64 -9.12
CA GLY A 99 7.33 -4.33 -8.12
C GLY A 99 6.66 -5.58 -7.56
N ASN A 100 7.25 -6.15 -6.51
CA ASN A 100 6.68 -7.33 -5.86
C ASN A 100 5.47 -6.95 -5.00
N ILE A 101 4.30 -6.90 -5.62
CA ILE A 101 3.02 -6.72 -4.94
C ILE A 101 2.59 -8.07 -4.38
N LEU A 102 2.67 -8.20 -3.05
CA LEU A 102 2.46 -9.46 -2.34
C LEU A 102 0.98 -9.69 -2.09
N SER A 103 0.33 -10.47 -2.95
CA SER A 103 -1.11 -10.82 -2.88
C SER A 103 -1.61 -11.39 -1.54
N ALA A 104 -0.70 -11.85 -0.68
CA ALA A 104 -1.03 -12.41 0.62
C ALA A 104 -1.11 -11.36 1.75
N LEU A 105 -0.78 -10.10 1.49
CA LEU A 105 -0.85 -9.02 2.48
C LEU A 105 -2.18 -8.28 2.38
N ASN A 106 -2.54 -7.61 3.48
CA ASN A 106 -3.63 -6.65 3.48
C ASN A 106 -3.12 -5.30 2.98
N TYR A 107 -3.96 -4.60 2.22
CA TYR A 107 -3.61 -3.30 1.69
C TYR A 107 -4.65 -2.25 2.06
N GLU A 108 -4.16 -1.04 2.28
CA GLU A 108 -4.95 0.16 2.47
C GLU A 108 -4.71 1.10 1.28
N PHE A 109 -5.80 1.60 0.70
CA PHE A 109 -5.74 2.62 -0.34
C PHE A 109 -6.63 3.80 0.05
N THR A 110 -6.02 4.96 0.25
CA THR A 110 -6.70 6.21 0.57
C THR A 110 -6.18 7.36 -0.28
N PHE A 111 -6.96 8.43 -0.38
CA PHE A 111 -6.54 9.67 -1.03
C PHE A 111 -7.40 10.83 -0.54
N PHE A 112 -6.87 12.05 -0.58
CA PHE A 112 -7.60 13.25 -0.20
C PHE A 112 -8.17 13.95 -1.44
N VAL A 113 -9.39 14.47 -1.29
CA VAL A 113 -10.10 15.20 -2.36
C VAL A 113 -10.73 16.46 -1.81
N LYS A 114 -10.53 17.58 -2.51
CA LYS A 114 -11.20 18.86 -2.23
C LYS A 114 -11.96 19.35 -3.45
N GLN A 115 -13.28 19.43 -3.34
CA GLN A 115 -14.10 19.96 -4.43
C GLN A 115 -14.08 21.49 -4.39
N ILE A 116 -13.76 22.15 -5.49
CA ILE A 116 -13.77 23.62 -5.60
C ILE A 116 -15.05 24.12 -6.24
N LYS A 117 -15.50 23.46 -7.31
CA LYS A 117 -16.76 23.75 -7.99
C LYS A 117 -17.63 22.51 -7.98
N GLN A 118 -18.88 22.65 -7.51
CA GLN A 118 -19.85 21.57 -7.62
C GLN A 118 -20.03 21.20 -9.10
N GLY A 119 -19.95 19.90 -9.39
CA GLY A 119 -20.14 19.38 -10.73
C GLY A 119 -21.51 19.69 -11.32
N THR A 120 -21.54 20.14 -12.58
CA THR A 120 -22.76 20.36 -13.37
C THR A 120 -22.70 19.57 -14.67
N GLY A 121 -23.84 19.46 -15.36
CA GLY A 121 -23.89 18.86 -16.70
C GLY A 121 -23.47 17.38 -16.74
N GLY A 122 -23.78 16.62 -15.69
CA GLY A 122 -23.44 15.20 -15.61
C GLY A 122 -21.98 14.93 -15.22
N TYR A 123 -21.32 15.88 -14.54
CA TYR A 123 -19.98 15.69 -14.00
C TYR A 123 -19.91 14.49 -13.03
N ILE A 124 -18.92 13.62 -13.23
CA ILE A 124 -18.67 12.42 -12.43
C ILE A 124 -17.17 12.32 -12.15
N GLN A 125 -16.83 11.88 -10.94
CA GLN A 125 -15.48 11.53 -10.52
C GLN A 125 -15.44 10.04 -10.17
N GLN A 126 -14.44 9.33 -10.68
CA GLN A 126 -14.32 7.89 -10.51
C GLN A 126 -12.87 7.48 -10.32
N TYR A 127 -12.63 6.43 -9.55
CA TYR A 127 -11.35 5.75 -9.53
C TYR A 127 -11.51 4.33 -10.09
N LEU A 128 -10.39 3.77 -10.54
CA LEU A 128 -10.25 2.40 -11.03
C LEU A 128 -8.88 1.88 -10.57
N ILE A 129 -8.85 0.60 -10.18
CA ILE A 129 -7.63 -0.14 -9.86
C ILE A 129 -7.62 -1.35 -10.80
N GLU A 130 -6.51 -1.56 -11.50
CA GLU A 130 -6.30 -2.72 -12.37
C GLU A 130 -4.98 -3.39 -12.03
N TRP A 131 -4.96 -4.71 -11.99
CA TRP A 131 -3.78 -5.50 -11.68
C TRP A 131 -3.28 -6.23 -12.91
N PHE A 132 -1.97 -6.32 -13.06
CA PHE A 132 -1.31 -6.92 -14.21
C PHE A 132 -0.28 -7.94 -13.75
N ASN A 133 -0.11 -9.01 -14.53
CA ASN A 133 0.91 -10.03 -14.30
C ASN A 133 2.27 -9.63 -14.89
N GLU A 134 3.24 -10.53 -14.83
CA GLU A 134 4.59 -10.33 -15.34
C GLU A 134 4.67 -10.11 -16.86
N ASP A 135 3.70 -10.65 -17.60
CA ASP A 135 3.57 -10.47 -19.05
C ASP A 135 2.79 -9.18 -19.43
N GLU A 136 2.58 -8.27 -18.47
CA GLU A 136 1.79 -7.04 -18.62
C GLU A 136 0.32 -7.29 -19.03
N GLN A 137 -0.20 -8.49 -18.79
CA GLN A 137 -1.59 -8.82 -19.06
C GLN A 137 -2.46 -8.49 -17.86
N LYS A 138 -3.61 -7.86 -18.11
CA LYS A 138 -4.58 -7.56 -17.07
C LYS A 138 -5.12 -8.86 -16.45
N VAL A 139 -4.93 -9.01 -15.15
CA VAL A 139 -5.46 -10.12 -14.34
C VAL A 139 -6.89 -9.79 -13.89
N GLU A 140 -7.06 -8.62 -13.28
CA GLU A 140 -8.36 -8.19 -12.71
C GLU A 140 -8.48 -6.65 -12.73
N GLY A 141 -9.67 -6.13 -12.43
CA GLY A 141 -9.86 -4.72 -12.10
C GLY A 141 -11.17 -4.45 -11.35
N THR A 142 -11.21 -3.38 -10.55
CA THR A 142 -12.36 -3.05 -9.69
C THR A 142 -13.59 -2.53 -10.47
N GLY A 143 -13.39 -2.16 -11.74
CA GLY A 143 -14.31 -1.30 -12.49
C GLY A 143 -14.36 0.12 -11.92
N PHE A 144 -14.98 1.05 -12.63
CA PHE A 144 -15.06 2.43 -12.16
C PHE A 144 -15.96 2.55 -10.92
N LYS A 145 -15.38 3.02 -9.82
CA LYS A 145 -16.07 3.36 -8.58
C LYS A 145 -16.18 4.86 -8.44
N LYS A 146 -17.35 5.38 -8.05
CA LYS A 146 -17.57 6.82 -7.89
C LYS A 146 -17.03 7.29 -6.55
N PHE A 147 -16.50 8.51 -6.53
CA PHE A 147 -16.18 9.22 -5.29
C PHE A 147 -16.62 10.68 -5.39
N SER A 148 -16.62 11.38 -4.26
CA SER A 148 -16.87 12.83 -4.21
C SER A 148 -16.18 13.46 -3.00
N GLY A 149 -15.51 14.58 -3.25
CA GLY A 149 -14.96 15.45 -2.21
C GLY A 149 -16.02 16.30 -1.53
N LYS A 150 -15.60 17.09 -0.54
CA LYS A 150 -16.43 18.12 0.11
C LYS A 150 -16.14 19.47 -0.53
N LEU A 151 -17.16 20.31 -0.69
CA LEU A 151 -16.98 21.65 -1.26
C LEU A 151 -16.14 22.51 -0.32
N GLY A 152 -15.00 23.02 -0.81
CA GLY A 152 -14.11 23.92 -0.09
C GLY A 152 -13.25 23.26 1.01
N GLU A 153 -13.35 21.94 1.20
CA GLU A 153 -12.64 21.23 2.27
C GLU A 153 -12.03 19.92 1.77
N TRP A 154 -10.81 19.62 2.25
CA TRP A 154 -10.19 18.33 2.03
C TRP A 154 -10.95 17.23 2.78
N LYS A 155 -11.21 16.14 2.07
CA LYS A 155 -11.87 14.95 2.61
C LYS A 155 -11.10 13.72 2.18
N GLU A 156 -10.77 12.87 3.16
CA GLU A 156 -10.21 11.56 2.88
C GLU A 156 -11.27 10.63 2.26
N ILE A 157 -10.86 9.93 1.21
CA ILE A 157 -11.58 8.81 0.62
C ILE A 157 -10.84 7.54 1.00
N VAL A 158 -11.52 6.66 1.73
CA VAL A 158 -11.02 5.32 2.05
C VAL A 158 -11.61 4.34 1.04
N VAL A 159 -10.77 3.62 0.32
CA VAL A 159 -11.19 2.57 -0.60
C VAL A 159 -11.35 1.26 0.18
N PRO A 160 -12.57 0.70 0.27
CA PRO A 160 -12.80 -0.52 1.02
C PRO A 160 -12.22 -1.74 0.28
N ASP A 161 -11.75 -2.71 1.05
CA ASP A 161 -11.46 -4.08 0.62
C ASP A 161 -10.58 -4.17 -0.64
N VAL A 162 -9.37 -3.61 -0.58
CA VAL A 162 -8.38 -3.74 -1.67
C VAL A 162 -7.80 -5.16 -1.67
N GLU A 163 -8.50 -6.06 -2.35
CA GLU A 163 -8.03 -7.42 -2.59
C GLU A 163 -7.03 -7.45 -3.75
N ILE A 164 -5.88 -8.08 -3.52
CA ILE A 164 -4.84 -8.22 -4.54
C ILE A 164 -4.89 -9.65 -5.11
N PRO A 165 -5.14 -9.81 -6.42
CA PRO A 165 -5.12 -11.13 -7.06
C PRO A 165 -3.76 -11.81 -6.95
N GLU A 166 -3.73 -13.14 -7.06
CA GLU A 166 -2.46 -13.87 -7.14
C GLU A 166 -1.72 -13.54 -8.46
N ASN A 167 -0.39 -13.70 -8.44
CA ASN A 167 0.48 -13.55 -9.62
C ASN A 167 0.48 -12.15 -10.26
N VAL A 168 0.28 -11.10 -9.47
CA VAL A 168 0.36 -9.71 -9.95
C VAL A 168 1.77 -9.14 -9.75
N ARG A 169 2.23 -8.33 -10.69
CA ARG A 169 3.53 -7.64 -10.69
C ARG A 169 3.41 -6.13 -10.74
N SER A 170 2.25 -5.62 -11.16
CA SER A 170 2.00 -4.20 -11.13
C SER A 170 0.53 -3.90 -10.92
N VAL A 171 0.28 -2.69 -10.43
CA VAL A 171 -1.05 -2.15 -10.25
C VAL A 171 -1.11 -0.79 -10.93
N LYS A 172 -2.18 -0.58 -11.68
CA LYS A 172 -2.51 0.69 -12.31
C LYS A 172 -3.64 1.35 -11.56
N LEU A 173 -3.39 2.55 -11.09
CA LEU A 173 -4.38 3.46 -10.53
C LEU A 173 -4.81 4.44 -11.61
N LEU A 174 -6.13 4.66 -11.74
CA LEU A 174 -6.70 5.67 -12.60
C LEU A 174 -7.75 6.47 -11.83
N PHE A 175 -7.56 7.78 -11.75
CA PHE A 175 -8.62 8.71 -11.39
C PHE A 175 -9.15 9.36 -12.66
N ARG A 176 -10.46 9.31 -12.85
CA ARG A 176 -11.18 9.77 -14.03
C ARG A 176 -12.20 10.82 -13.63
N PHE A 177 -12.15 11.95 -14.32
CA PHE A 177 -13.11 13.03 -14.18
C PHE A 177 -13.72 13.28 -15.55
N VAL A 178 -15.04 13.34 -15.63
CA VAL A 178 -15.73 13.51 -16.92
C VAL A 178 -16.99 14.34 -16.75
N THR A 179 -17.37 15.09 -17.78
CA THR A 179 -18.68 15.75 -17.89
C THR A 179 -19.59 15.01 -18.88
N GLY A 180 -20.90 15.25 -18.82
CA GLY A 180 -21.83 14.81 -19.86
C GLY A 180 -21.82 15.76 -21.07
N ALA A 181 -22.54 15.40 -22.14
CA ALA A 181 -22.70 16.23 -23.34
C ALA A 181 -23.71 17.38 -23.13
N ILE A 182 -23.49 18.19 -22.08
CA ILE A 182 -24.35 19.29 -21.66
C ILE A 182 -23.55 20.59 -21.73
N GLU A 183 -24.14 21.61 -22.35
CA GLU A 183 -23.52 22.93 -22.45
C GLU A 183 -23.26 23.54 -21.08
N GLY A 184 -22.04 24.06 -20.87
CA GLY A 184 -21.59 24.57 -19.57
C GLY A 184 -21.39 23.49 -18.50
N GLY A 185 -21.45 22.20 -18.85
CA GLY A 185 -21.07 21.10 -17.97
C GLY A 185 -19.63 21.30 -17.49
N SER A 186 -19.41 21.23 -16.19
CA SER A 186 -18.13 21.57 -15.60
C SER A 186 -17.94 20.96 -14.22
N GLY A 187 -16.71 20.94 -13.73
CA GLY A 187 -16.34 20.53 -12.38
C GLY A 187 -14.89 20.87 -12.10
N GLU A 188 -14.57 21.12 -10.83
CA GLU A 188 -13.24 21.58 -10.42
C GLU A 188 -12.86 20.99 -9.07
N VAL A 189 -11.72 20.31 -8.99
CA VAL A 189 -11.33 19.48 -7.85
C VAL A 189 -9.81 19.38 -7.73
N PHE A 190 -9.33 19.28 -6.50
CA PHE A 190 -7.96 18.85 -6.19
C PHE A 190 -7.95 17.42 -5.63
N ILE A 191 -6.91 16.66 -5.97
CA ILE A 191 -6.55 15.39 -5.35
C ILE A 191 -5.14 15.49 -4.80
N ASP A 192 -4.93 14.94 -3.60
CA ASP A 192 -3.64 14.92 -2.93
C ASP A 192 -3.49 13.68 -2.04
N ASP A 193 -2.27 13.45 -1.55
CA ASP A 193 -1.91 12.42 -0.57
C ASP A 193 -2.46 11.03 -0.92
N ILE A 194 -2.18 10.58 -2.14
CA ILE A 194 -2.60 9.27 -2.60
C ILE A 194 -1.75 8.20 -1.93
N ASN A 195 -2.36 7.50 -1.00
CA ASN A 195 -1.70 6.55 -0.15
C ASN A 195 -2.07 5.12 -0.52
N PHE A 196 -1.06 4.30 -0.87
CA PHE A 196 -1.24 2.87 -1.09
C PHE A 196 -0.21 2.14 -0.24
N ARG A 197 -0.68 1.41 0.77
CA ARG A 197 0.15 0.81 1.81
C ARG A 197 -0.12 -0.68 1.94
N ALA A 198 0.95 -1.44 2.20
CA ALA A 198 0.87 -2.84 2.60
C ALA A 198 1.02 -2.95 4.12
N ASP A 199 0.29 -3.87 4.75
CA ASP A 199 0.65 -4.36 6.09
C ASP A 199 1.76 -5.40 5.95
N ASP A 200 3.01 -4.93 5.92
CA ASP A 200 4.23 -5.74 5.89
C ASP A 200 4.86 -5.88 7.28
N SER A 201 4.05 -5.85 8.34
CA SER A 201 4.50 -6.14 9.70
C SER A 201 5.02 -7.58 9.82
N VAL A 202 5.89 -7.81 10.82
CA VAL A 202 6.45 -9.14 11.12
C VAL A 202 5.34 -10.19 11.25
N ASP A 203 4.26 -9.87 11.98
CA ASP A 203 3.17 -10.82 12.21
C ASP A 203 2.30 -11.03 10.97
N ALA A 204 2.04 -9.99 10.17
CA ALA A 204 1.32 -10.12 8.90
C ALA A 204 2.08 -11.00 7.91
N LEU A 205 3.39 -10.75 7.73
CA LEU A 205 4.24 -11.54 6.84
C LEU A 205 4.36 -12.99 7.31
N ILE A 206 4.61 -13.24 8.60
CA ILE A 206 4.69 -14.62 9.12
C ILE A 206 3.36 -15.36 8.95
N SER A 207 2.24 -14.69 9.21
CA SER A 207 0.90 -15.26 9.00
C SER A 207 0.65 -15.59 7.52
N ALA A 208 1.04 -14.69 6.62
CA ALA A 208 0.95 -14.89 5.18
C ALA A 208 1.84 -16.05 4.70
N ILE A 209 3.08 -16.15 5.16
CA ILE A 209 4.02 -17.25 4.85
C ILE A 209 3.40 -18.58 5.26
N ASN A 210 2.98 -18.71 6.53
CA ASN A 210 2.39 -19.95 7.04
C ASN A 210 1.16 -20.36 6.24
N ARG A 211 0.26 -19.42 5.95
CA ARG A 211 -0.94 -19.67 5.15
C ARG A 211 -0.59 -20.21 3.76
N LYS A 212 0.40 -19.62 3.07
CA LYS A 212 0.81 -20.06 1.73
C LYS A 212 1.53 -21.41 1.75
N VAL A 213 2.29 -21.70 2.80
CA VAL A 213 2.88 -23.04 3.01
C VAL A 213 1.79 -24.09 3.24
N ASP A 214 0.79 -23.81 4.08
CA ASP A 214 -0.33 -24.72 4.34
C ASP A 214 -1.18 -24.98 3.09
N GLN A 215 -1.26 -23.99 2.19
CA GLN A 215 -1.92 -24.09 0.89
C GLN A 215 -1.06 -24.77 -0.20
N ALA A 216 0.16 -25.21 0.13
CA ALA A 216 1.16 -25.74 -0.80
C ALA A 216 1.52 -24.76 -1.95
N GLN A 217 1.34 -23.45 -1.75
CA GLN A 217 1.69 -22.39 -2.70
C GLN A 217 3.13 -21.93 -2.44
N PHE A 218 4.10 -22.80 -2.74
CA PHE A 218 5.50 -22.60 -2.32
C PHE A 218 6.22 -21.44 -3.01
N ASP A 219 5.89 -21.12 -4.26
CA ASP A 219 6.49 -19.96 -4.96
C ASP A 219 6.13 -18.65 -4.26
N VAL A 220 4.84 -18.44 -3.98
CA VAL A 220 4.36 -17.27 -3.25
C VAL A 220 4.93 -17.24 -1.82
N ALA A 221 5.02 -18.39 -1.16
CA ALA A 221 5.64 -18.47 0.16
C ALA A 221 7.12 -18.05 0.13
N LEU A 222 7.87 -18.45 -0.90
CA LEU A 222 9.27 -18.05 -1.08
C LEU A 222 9.43 -16.55 -1.34
N GLU A 223 8.56 -15.94 -2.15
CA GLU A 223 8.55 -14.49 -2.36
C GLU A 223 8.28 -13.73 -1.04
N LEU A 224 7.32 -14.19 -0.24
CA LEU A 224 7.03 -13.61 1.09
C LEU A 224 8.20 -13.77 2.06
N ILE A 225 8.88 -14.92 2.05
CA ILE A 225 10.08 -15.15 2.86
C ILE A 225 11.19 -14.19 2.46
N ASP A 226 11.36 -13.94 1.16
CA ASP A 226 12.42 -13.05 0.66
C ASP A 226 12.14 -11.60 1.02
N SER A 227 10.88 -11.18 0.96
CA SER A 227 10.43 -9.90 1.50
C SER A 227 10.71 -9.78 3.00
N PHE A 228 10.30 -10.79 3.80
CA PHE A 228 10.53 -10.81 5.25
C PHE A 228 12.00 -10.69 5.62
N LEU A 229 12.87 -11.48 4.98
CA LEU A 229 14.31 -11.46 5.29
C LEU A 229 15.01 -10.19 4.83
N THR A 230 14.46 -9.50 3.82
CA THR A 230 14.95 -8.20 3.35
C THR A 230 14.56 -7.09 4.32
N LEU A 231 13.30 -7.07 4.77
CA LEU A 231 12.77 -6.05 5.67
C LEU A 231 13.27 -6.24 7.11
N TYR A 232 13.41 -7.48 7.56
CA TYR A 232 13.68 -7.85 8.94
C TYR A 232 14.88 -8.82 9.07
N PRO A 233 16.07 -8.46 8.59
CA PRO A 233 17.22 -9.38 8.57
C PRO A 233 17.71 -9.81 9.97
N ARG A 234 17.41 -9.02 11.00
CA ARG A 234 17.84 -9.24 12.40
C ARG A 234 16.71 -9.63 13.35
N GLU A 235 15.51 -9.86 12.83
CA GLU A 235 14.37 -10.25 13.66
C GLU A 235 14.58 -11.63 14.29
N SER A 236 14.03 -11.82 15.48
CA SER A 236 14.17 -13.06 16.28
C SER A 236 13.73 -14.32 15.51
N LYS A 237 12.73 -14.17 14.64
CA LYS A 237 12.15 -15.25 13.83
C LYS A 237 12.96 -15.54 12.54
N SER A 238 13.94 -14.70 12.18
CA SER A 238 14.60 -14.75 10.87
C SER A 238 15.40 -16.03 10.62
N ASP A 239 16.02 -16.62 11.64
CA ASP A 239 16.72 -17.92 11.48
C ASP A 239 15.75 -19.05 11.15
N GLY A 240 14.59 -19.09 11.81
CA GLY A 240 13.53 -20.04 11.51
C GLY A 240 13.01 -19.89 10.08
N VAL A 241 12.83 -18.64 9.64
CA VAL A 241 12.39 -18.30 8.27
C VAL A 241 13.43 -18.70 7.22
N ARG A 242 14.74 -18.51 7.49
CA ARG A 242 15.82 -19.00 6.60
C ARG A 242 15.80 -20.52 6.46
N VAL A 243 15.62 -21.24 7.57
CA VAL A 243 15.53 -22.71 7.54
C VAL A 243 14.30 -23.16 6.74
N LEU A 244 13.16 -22.48 6.91
CA LEU A 244 11.96 -22.75 6.12
C LEU A 244 12.24 -22.54 4.62
N LYS A 245 12.87 -21.42 4.24
CA LYS A 245 13.28 -21.16 2.85
C LYS A 245 14.06 -22.33 2.24
N SER A 246 15.09 -22.81 2.95
CA SER A 246 15.93 -23.92 2.49
C SER A 246 15.13 -25.22 2.33
N ARG A 247 14.17 -25.49 3.21
CA ARG A 247 13.31 -26.67 3.13
C ARG A 247 12.38 -26.61 1.93
N LEU A 248 11.69 -25.48 1.73
CA LEU A 248 10.77 -25.30 0.59
C LEU A 248 11.49 -25.46 -0.75
N LYS A 249 12.66 -24.83 -0.90
CA LYS A 249 13.50 -25.01 -2.10
C LYS A 249 13.88 -26.46 -2.33
N LYS A 250 14.23 -27.20 -1.26
CA LYS A 250 14.56 -28.62 -1.39
C LYS A 250 13.36 -29.45 -1.83
N PHE A 251 12.15 -29.15 -1.33
CA PHE A 251 10.93 -29.84 -1.75
C PHE A 251 10.64 -29.61 -3.24
N GLN A 252 10.69 -28.37 -3.72
CA GLN A 252 10.46 -28.07 -5.15
C GLN A 252 11.45 -28.81 -6.06
N ASN A 253 12.74 -28.85 -5.70
CA ASN A 253 13.74 -29.60 -6.46
C ASN A 253 13.50 -31.12 -6.47
N LEU A 254 12.84 -31.69 -5.46
CA LEU A 254 12.54 -33.13 -5.45
C LEU A 254 11.38 -33.46 -6.39
N ASP A 255 10.40 -32.56 -6.51
CA ASP A 255 9.26 -32.73 -7.41
C ASP A 255 9.70 -32.59 -8.89
N GLU A 256 10.58 -31.62 -9.20
CA GLU A 256 11.13 -31.45 -10.56
C GLU A 256 12.00 -32.62 -11.04
N ASN A 257 12.63 -33.36 -10.13
CA ASN A 257 13.47 -34.52 -10.46
C ASN A 257 12.70 -35.86 -10.44
N ALA A 258 11.39 -35.83 -10.15
CA ALA A 258 10.53 -37.00 -10.12
C ALA A 258 9.71 -37.20 -11.42
N GLU A 259 9.75 -36.22 -12.34
CA GLU A 259 9.24 -36.31 -13.72
C GLU A 259 10.30 -36.81 -14.72
#